data_AF-A0A1C5FFZ1-F1
#
_entry.id   AF-A0A1C5FFZ1-F1
#
_cell.length_a   1.000
_cell.length_b   1.000
_cell.length_c   1.000
_cell.angle_alpha   90.00
_cell.angle_beta   90.00
_cell.angle_gamma   90.00
#
_symmetry.space_group_name_H-M   'P 1'
#
loop_
_entity.id
_entity.type
_entity.pdbx_description
1 polymer ?
#
loop_
_entity_poly.entity_id
_entity_poly.type
_entity_poly.pdbx_seq_one_letter_code
_entity_poly.pdbx_strand_id
1 'polypeptide(L)'
;MASLNVGNLGEFLREQRRSAQLSLRQLADAAGVSNPYLSQIERGLRKPSAEILQQLAKALRISAETLYVQAGILDERDREETEVRSVILADPSINERQKQVLLQIYESFRKENGLQTASDDAPEPSDAGADVATPSN
;
A
#
# COMPACT_ATOMS: atom_id res chain seq x y z
N MET A 1 13.07 -9.09 -7.70
CA MET A 1 12.23 -9.80 -6.69
C MET A 1 11.98 -8.81 -5.56
N ALA A 2 10.76 -8.44 -5.15
CA ALA A 2 9.51 -9.18 -5.10
C ALA A 2 8.31 -8.32 -5.48
N SER A 3 7.41 -8.90 -6.27
CA SER A 3 6.04 -8.45 -6.43
C SER A 3 5.32 -8.53 -5.08
N LEU A 4 5.07 -7.38 -4.46
CA LEU A 4 4.33 -7.29 -3.20
C LEU A 4 2.91 -7.84 -3.38
N ASN A 5 2.57 -8.72 -2.48
CA ASN A 5 1.78 -9.92 -2.73
C ASN A 5 0.27 -9.62 -2.66
N VAL A 6 -0.51 -10.17 -3.60
CA VAL A 6 -2.00 -10.15 -3.63
C VAL A 6 -2.62 -11.00 -2.49
N GLY A 7 -1.83 -11.35 -1.47
CA GLY A 7 -2.22 -12.15 -0.30
C GLY A 7 -2.55 -11.37 0.98
N ASN A 8 -2.18 -10.09 1.13
CA ASN A 8 -2.19 -9.49 2.48
C ASN A 8 -3.56 -8.91 2.91
N LEU A 9 -4.22 -8.11 2.07
CA LEU A 9 -5.48 -7.44 2.45
C LEU A 9 -6.62 -8.41 2.81
N GLY A 10 -6.83 -9.44 1.99
CA GLY A 10 -7.95 -10.36 2.15
C GLY A 10 -7.83 -11.20 3.42
N GLU A 11 -6.64 -11.73 3.68
CA GLU A 11 -6.32 -12.47 4.91
C GLU A 11 -6.41 -11.55 6.14
N PHE A 12 -5.81 -10.36 6.06
CA PHE A 12 -5.89 -9.36 7.12
C PHE A 12 -7.34 -9.00 7.48
N LEU A 13 -8.19 -8.71 6.50
CA LEU A 13 -9.61 -8.43 6.74
C LEU A 13 -10.34 -9.60 7.42
N ARG A 14 -10.04 -10.83 6.99
CA ARG A 14 -10.61 -12.05 7.60
C ARG A 14 -10.17 -12.22 9.05
N GLU A 15 -8.90 -11.93 9.36
CA GLU A 15 -8.37 -11.96 10.72
C GLU A 15 -9.00 -10.89 11.60
N GLN A 16 -9.04 -9.63 11.15
CA GLN A 16 -9.67 -8.53 11.89
C GLN A 16 -11.14 -8.82 12.17
N ARG A 17 -11.88 -9.35 11.19
CA ARG A 17 -13.28 -9.74 11.37
C ARG A 17 -13.43 -10.83 12.44
N ARG A 18 -12.56 -11.84 12.45
CA ARG A 18 -12.59 -12.92 13.45
C ARG A 18 -12.22 -12.42 14.84
N SER A 19 -11.22 -11.55 14.95
CA SER A 19 -10.84 -10.90 16.21
C SER A 19 -11.96 -10.03 16.78
N ALA A 20 -12.72 -9.36 15.90
CA ALA A 20 -13.93 -8.62 16.27
C ALA A 20 -15.15 -9.53 16.53
N GLN A 21 -15.01 -10.85 16.40
CA GLN A 21 -16.08 -11.86 16.58
C GLN A 21 -17.30 -11.62 15.67
N LEU A 22 -17.08 -11.03 14.50
CA LEU A 22 -18.13 -10.77 13.52
C LEU A 22 -18.25 -11.92 12.52
N SER A 23 -19.48 -12.34 12.24
CA SER A 23 -19.76 -13.13 11.05
C SER A 23 -19.54 -12.30 9.79
N LEU A 24 -19.33 -12.98 8.66
CA LEU A 24 -19.20 -12.31 7.36
C LEU A 24 -20.43 -11.44 7.04
N ARG A 25 -21.63 -11.88 7.45
CA ARG A 25 -22.87 -11.13 7.24
C ARG A 25 -22.91 -9.86 8.09
N GLN A 26 -22.56 -9.95 9.37
CA GLN A 26 -22.53 -8.79 10.25
C GLN A 26 -21.55 -7.72 9.78
N LEU A 27 -20.34 -8.10 9.33
CA LEU A 27 -19.40 -7.13 8.79
C LEU A 27 -19.90 -6.50 7.49
N ALA A 28 -20.48 -7.31 6.59
CA ALA A 28 -21.05 -6.80 5.34
C ALA A 28 -22.16 -5.78 5.59
N ASP A 29 -23.09 -6.11 6.49
CA ASP A 29 -24.20 -5.24 6.89
C ASP A 29 -23.68 -3.93 7.54
N ALA A 30 -22.69 -4.03 8.44
CA ALA A 30 -22.10 -2.88 9.12
C ALA A 30 -21.29 -1.97 8.17
N ALA A 31 -20.65 -2.54 7.15
CA ALA A 31 -19.89 -1.81 6.14
C ALA A 31 -20.76 -1.33 4.96
N GLY A 32 -22.05 -1.70 4.90
CA GLY A 32 -22.92 -1.30 3.80
C GLY A 32 -22.58 -1.98 2.46
N VAL A 33 -21.96 -3.15 2.50
CA VAL A 33 -21.56 -3.93 1.31
C VAL A 33 -22.31 -5.26 1.23
N SER A 34 -22.37 -5.87 0.06
CA SER A 34 -23.00 -7.19 -0.07
C SER A 34 -22.11 -8.29 0.51
N ASN A 35 -22.73 -9.29 1.14
CA ASN A 35 -22.02 -10.45 1.68
C ASN A 35 -21.19 -11.22 0.62
N PRO A 36 -21.70 -11.45 -0.62
CA PRO A 36 -20.89 -12.06 -1.68
C PRO A 36 -19.66 -11.22 -2.06
N TYR A 37 -19.78 -9.89 -2.07
CA TYR A 37 -18.67 -9.01 -2.40
C TYR A 37 -17.58 -9.04 -1.32
N LEU A 38 -17.96 -8.95 -0.04
CA LEU A 38 -17.01 -9.10 1.06
C LEU A 38 -16.31 -10.46 1.05
N SER A 39 -17.04 -11.54 0.73
CA SER A 39 -16.46 -12.89 0.54
C SER A 39 -15.40 -12.92 -0.56
N GLN A 40 -15.60 -12.19 -1.65
CA GLN A 40 -14.63 -12.12 -2.75
C GLN A 40 -13.39 -11.32 -2.33
N ILE A 41 -13.56 -10.24 -1.55
CA ILE A 41 -12.45 -9.45 -1.01
C ILE A 41 -11.58 -10.30 -0.06
N GLU A 42 -12.17 -10.99 0.92
CA GLU A 42 -11.41 -11.83 1.87
C GLU A 42 -10.64 -12.97 1.20
N ARG A 43 -11.04 -13.38 -0.01
CA ARG A 43 -10.35 -14.41 -0.80
C ARG A 43 -9.35 -13.83 -1.80
N GLY A 44 -9.16 -12.51 -1.83
CA GLY A 44 -8.29 -11.83 -2.79
C GLY A 44 -8.82 -11.83 -4.24
N LEU A 45 -10.08 -12.22 -4.45
CA LEU A 45 -10.69 -12.30 -5.78
C LEU A 45 -11.17 -10.94 -6.31
N ARG A 46 -11.31 -9.95 -5.42
CA ARG A 46 -11.70 -8.58 -5.77
C ARG A 46 -10.86 -7.58 -5.00
N LYS A 47 -10.41 -6.55 -5.71
CA LYS A 47 -9.80 -5.37 -5.12
C LYS A 47 -10.90 -4.37 -4.74
N PRO A 48 -11.06 -4.00 -3.46
CA PRO A 48 -11.99 -2.96 -3.03
C PRO A 48 -11.50 -1.56 -3.43
N SER A 49 -12.43 -0.61 -3.55
CA SER A 49 -12.09 0.82 -3.70
C SER A 49 -11.70 1.43 -2.35
N ALA A 50 -11.09 2.62 -2.37
CA ALA A 50 -10.76 3.36 -1.16
C ALA A 50 -11.99 3.62 -0.28
N GLU A 51 -13.14 3.96 -0.89
CA GLU A 51 -14.40 4.16 -0.17
C GLU A 51 -14.85 2.89 0.57
N ILE A 52 -14.77 1.73 -0.08
CA ILE A 52 -15.11 0.43 0.53
C ILE A 52 -14.14 0.12 1.68
N LEU A 53 -12.86 0.41 1.53
CA LEU A 53 -11.87 0.24 2.59
C LEU A 53 -12.17 1.15 3.80
N GLN A 54 -12.60 2.40 3.59
CA GLN A 54 -13.02 3.28 4.68
C GLN A 54 -14.24 2.74 5.42
N GLN A 55 -15.24 2.23 4.69
CA GLN A 55 -16.43 1.63 5.29
C GLN A 55 -16.09 0.39 6.12
N LEU A 56 -15.21 -0.48 5.60
CA LEU A 56 -14.72 -1.66 6.31
C LEU A 56 -13.90 -1.29 7.54
N ALA A 57 -13.01 -0.30 7.45
CA ALA A 57 -12.22 0.20 8.57
C ALA A 57 -13.13 0.73 9.69
N LYS A 58 -14.16 1.50 9.33
CA LYS A 58 -15.16 2.01 10.28
C LYS A 58 -15.93 0.88 10.96
N ALA A 59 -16.36 -0.13 10.20
CA ALA A 59 -17.09 -1.27 10.74
C ALA A 59 -16.22 -2.14 11.68
N LEU A 60 -14.94 -2.29 11.36
CA LEU A 60 -13.94 -3.02 12.17
C LEU A 60 -13.34 -2.17 13.30
N ARG A 61 -13.61 -0.86 13.34
CA ARG A 61 -13.03 0.11 14.28
C ARG A 61 -11.50 0.14 14.26
N ILE A 62 -10.92 0.08 13.07
CA ILE A 62 -9.48 0.20 12.83
C ILE A 62 -9.19 1.40 11.93
N SER A 63 -7.92 1.79 11.81
CA SER A 63 -7.53 2.86 10.88
C SER A 63 -7.72 2.43 9.42
N ALA A 64 -8.32 3.30 8.61
CA ALA A 64 -8.41 3.09 7.16
C ALA A 64 -7.04 3.07 6.49
N GLU A 65 -6.08 3.80 7.07
CA GLU A 65 -4.69 3.83 6.63
C GLU A 65 -4.06 2.44 6.66
N THR A 66 -4.30 1.67 7.74
CA THR A 66 -3.82 0.29 7.84
C THR A 66 -4.32 -0.55 6.68
N LEU A 67 -5.60 -0.40 6.30
CA LEU A 67 -6.15 -1.11 5.15
C LEU A 67 -5.57 -0.62 3.81
N TYR A 68 -5.23 0.66 3.68
CA TYR A 68 -4.60 1.18 2.47
C TYR A 68 -3.20 0.64 2.26
N VAL A 69 -2.39 0.54 3.33
CA VAL A 69 -1.08 -0.11 3.28
C VAL A 69 -1.23 -1.58 2.88
N GLN A 70 -2.16 -2.32 3.51
CA GLN A 70 -2.40 -3.72 3.14
C GLN A 70 -2.95 -3.90 1.71
N ALA A 71 -3.66 -2.90 1.20
CA ALA A 71 -4.17 -2.88 -0.17
C ALA A 71 -3.11 -2.44 -1.20
N GLY A 72 -1.92 -1.99 -0.77
CA GLY A 72 -0.92 -1.38 -1.63
C GLY A 72 -1.38 -0.08 -2.28
N ILE A 73 -2.33 0.62 -1.67
CA ILE A 73 -2.83 1.95 -2.10
C ILE A 73 -1.97 3.06 -1.48
N LEU A 74 -1.42 2.81 -0.30
CA LEU A 74 -0.50 3.71 0.39
C LEU A 74 0.81 2.97 0.56
N ASP A 75 1.89 3.46 -0.05
CA ASP A 75 3.21 2.89 0.19
C ASP A 75 3.68 3.28 1.60
N GLU A 76 4.33 2.37 2.33
CA GLU A 76 4.91 2.66 3.66
C GLU A 76 5.85 3.88 3.61
N ARG A 77 6.45 4.13 2.45
CA ARG A 77 7.29 5.31 2.16
C ARG A 77 6.54 6.64 2.26
N ASP A 78 5.26 6.68 1.86
CA ASP A 78 4.41 7.87 1.93
C ASP A 78 4.01 8.18 3.37
N ARG A 79 3.86 7.12 4.18
CA ARG A 79 3.61 7.22 5.61
C ARG A 79 4.84 7.73 6.35
N GLU A 80 6.00 7.14 6.13
CA GLU A 80 7.28 7.62 6.67
C GLU A 80 7.53 9.08 6.29
N GLU A 81 7.19 9.48 5.06
CA GLU A 81 7.28 10.87 4.60
C GLU A 81 6.39 11.82 5.40
N THR A 82 5.15 11.42 5.66
CA THR A 82 4.20 12.22 6.46
C THR A 82 4.64 12.33 7.91
N GLU A 83 5.13 11.22 8.50
CA GLU A 83 5.63 11.17 9.87
C GLU A 83 6.87 12.07 10.04
N VAL A 84 7.88 11.98 9.16
CA VAL A 84 9.10 12.81 9.23
C VAL A 84 8.79 14.30 9.11
N ARG A 85 7.92 14.70 8.16
CA ARG A 85 7.50 16.10 8.05
C ARG A 85 6.84 16.61 9.33
N SER A 86 6.00 15.79 9.95
CA SER A 86 5.32 16.16 11.19
C SER A 86 6.30 16.41 12.35
N VAL A 87 7.35 15.60 12.45
CA VAL A 87 8.41 15.74 13.48
C VAL A 87 9.19 17.03 13.29
N ILE A 88 9.58 17.37 12.05
CA ILE A 88 10.29 18.63 11.75
C ILE A 88 9.43 19.84 12.14
N LEU A 89 8.13 19.80 11.87
CA LEU A 89 7.22 20.90 12.20
C LEU A 89 6.96 21.05 13.70
N ALA A 90 6.96 19.94 14.43
CA ALA A 90 6.71 19.89 15.87
C ALA A 90 7.92 20.33 16.73
N ASP A 91 9.13 20.41 16.16
CA ASP A 91 10.33 20.80 16.91
C ASP A 91 10.26 22.28 17.35
N PRO A 92 10.23 22.56 18.67
CA PRO A 92 10.15 23.92 19.20
C PRO A 92 11.48 24.68 19.17
N SER A 93 12.60 23.99 18.96
CA SER A 93 13.94 24.60 18.90
C SER A 93 14.27 25.21 17.53
N ILE A 94 13.45 24.91 16.51
CA ILE A 94 13.64 25.32 15.14
C ILE A 94 12.63 26.42 14.80
N ASN A 95 13.09 27.54 14.24
CA ASN A 95 12.18 28.60 13.81
C ASN A 95 11.50 28.26 12.47
N GLU A 96 10.44 28.99 12.13
CA GLU A 96 9.65 28.72 10.91
C GLU A 96 10.48 28.76 9.63
N ARG A 97 11.43 29.70 9.51
CA ARG A 97 12.30 29.77 8.32
C ARG A 97 13.19 28.53 8.21
N GLN A 98 13.76 28.06 9.32
CA GLN A 98 14.61 26.87 9.36
C GLN A 98 13.80 25.60 9.06
N LYS A 99 12.57 25.49 9.56
CA LYS A 99 11.65 24.39 9.22
C LYS A 99 11.38 24.34 7.72
N GLN A 100 11.05 25.47 7.10
CA GLN A 100 10.81 25.54 5.66
C GLN A 100 12.03 25.09 4.84
N VAL A 101 13.24 25.50 5.24
CA VAL A 101 14.49 25.09 4.57
C VAL A 101 14.72 23.58 4.74
N LEU A 102 14.54 23.02 5.93
CA LEU A 102 14.70 21.59 6.18
C LEU A 102 13.72 20.76 5.35
N LEU A 103 12.45 21.18 5.28
CA LEU A 103 11.43 20.52 4.47
C LEU A 103 11.78 20.57 2.98
N GLN A 104 12.25 21.71 2.48
CA GLN A 104 12.66 21.85 1.08
C GLN A 104 13.84 20.93 0.73
N ILE A 105 14.86 20.85 1.59
CA ILE A 105 16.02 19.97 1.39
C ILE A 105 15.58 18.51 1.43
N TYR A 106 14.78 18.14 2.43
CA TYR A 106 14.23 16.79 2.57
C TYR A 106 13.46 16.36 1.30
N GLU A 107 12.60 17.24 0.78
CA GLU A 107 11.85 17.01 -0.46
C GLU A 107 12.75 16.84 -1.68
N SER A 108 13.82 17.63 -1.79
CA SER A 108 14.76 17.51 -2.91
C SER A 108 15.47 16.15 -2.93
N PHE A 109 15.98 15.70 -1.78
CA PHE A 109 16.65 14.40 -1.69
C PHE A 109 15.69 13.24 -1.94
N ARG A 110 14.44 13.34 -1.46
CA ARG A 110 13.42 12.33 -1.73
C ARG A 110 13.09 12.20 -3.21
N LYS A 111 12.93 13.32 -3.92
CA LYS A 111 12.68 13.35 -5.37
C LYS A 111 13.85 12.75 -6.16
N GLU A 112 15.08 13.10 -5.79
CA GLU A 112 16.29 12.59 -6.44
C GLU A 112 16.43 11.06 -6.26
N ASN A 113 16.24 10.56 -5.04
CA ASN A 113 16.31 9.12 -4.75
C ASN A 113 15.14 8.33 -5.36
N GLY A 114 13.95 8.94 -5.43
CA GLY A 114 12.77 8.34 -6.05
C GLY A 114 12.93 8.17 -7.57
N LEU A 115 13.54 9.14 -8.24
CA LEU A 115 13.89 9.06 -9.66
C LEU A 115 14.92 7.95 -9.94
N GLN A 116 15.92 7.79 -9.07
CA GLN A 116 16.91 6.70 -9.16
C GLN A 116 16.30 5.31 -8.98
N THR A 117 15.37 5.14 -8.04
CA THR A 117 14.73 3.85 -7.79
C THR A 117 13.82 3.42 -8.95
N ALA A 118 13.18 4.36 -9.65
CA ALA A 118 12.34 4.08 -10.81
C ALA A 118 13.14 3.67 -12.07
N SER A 119 14.40 4.11 -12.19
CA SER A 119 15.30 3.69 -13.26
C SER A 119 15.91 2.30 -13.05
N ASP A 120 16.11 1.86 -11.81
CA ASP A 120 16.70 0.55 -11.49
C ASP A 120 15.70 -0.63 -11.58
N ASP A 121 14.38 -0.36 -11.56
CA ASP A 121 13.32 -1.39 -11.62
C ASP A 121 12.74 -1.57 -13.04
N ALA A 122 13.33 -0.92 -14.06
CA ALA A 122 13.00 -1.17 -15.45
C ALA A 122 13.49 -2.58 -15.85
N PRO A 123 12.62 -3.48 -16.34
CA PRO A 123 13.07 -4.79 -16.78
C PRO A 123 14.05 -4.59 -17.95
N GLU A 124 15.28 -5.05 -17.78
CA GLU A 124 16.22 -5.14 -18.89
C GLU A 124 15.52 -5.88 -20.05
N PRO A 125 15.58 -5.36 -21.29
CA PRO A 125 15.05 -6.10 -22.43
C PRO A 125 15.82 -7.41 -22.51
N SER A 126 15.13 -8.51 -22.19
CA SER A 126 15.68 -9.86 -22.29
C SER A 126 16.18 -10.07 -23.71
N ASP A 127 17.49 -10.20 -23.85
CA ASP A 127 18.16 -10.61 -25.08
C ASP A 127 17.64 -12.01 -25.44
N ALA A 128 16.62 -12.05 -26.29
CA ALA A 128 16.09 -13.28 -26.85
C ALA A 128 17.11 -13.80 -27.86
N GLY A 129 18.07 -14.58 -27.35
CA GLY A 129 19.04 -15.32 -28.12
C GLY A 129 18.35 -16.09 -29.25
N ALA A 130 18.70 -15.72 -30.47
CA ALA A 130 18.30 -16.41 -31.68
C ALA A 130 18.85 -17.84 -31.67
N ASP A 131 17.96 -18.81 -31.49
CA ASP A 131 18.25 -20.23 -31.60
C ASP A 131 18.43 -20.58 -33.09
N VAL A 132 19.69 -20.57 -33.54
CA VAL A 132 20.07 -20.99 -34.89
C VAL A 132 20.02 -22.51 -34.95
N ALA A 133 18.98 -23.01 -35.60
CA ALA A 133 18.85 -24.40 -36.01
C ALA A 133 20.10 -24.88 -36.78
N THR A 134 20.70 -25.97 -36.31
CA THR A 134 21.48 -26.87 -37.17
C THR A 134 21.05 -28.31 -36.88
N PRO A 135 20.54 -29.07 -37.87
CA PRO A 135 20.36 -30.50 -37.73
C PRO A 135 21.64 -31.21 -38.16
N SER A 136 22.10 -32.21 -37.41
CA SER A 136 22.95 -33.28 -37.97
C SER A 136 23.02 -34.50 -37.06
N ASN A 137 22.73 -35.64 -37.71
CA ASN A 137 22.91 -37.06 -37.34
C ASN A 137 21.97 -37.72 -36.33
#